data_AF-H8ZX12-F1
#
_entry.id   AF-H8ZX12-F1
#
_cell.length_a   1.000
_cell.length_b   1.000
_cell.length_c   1.000
_cell.angle_alpha   90.00
_cell.angle_beta   90.00
_cell.angle_gamma   90.00
#
_symmetry.space_group_name_H-M   'P 1'
#
loop_
_entity.id
_entity.type
_entity.pdbx_description
1 polymer ?
#
loop_
_entity_poly.entity_id
_entity_poly.type
_entity_poly.pdbx_seq_one_letter_code
_entity_poly.pdbx_strand_id
1 'polypeptide(L)' 'IVKQRLLKVDGKARTDATYPAGFMDVISIEKTNENFRLLYDTKARFALKKITAEEAKFKLCRVKKLLVGQKGIP' A
#
# COMPACT_ATOMS: atom_id res chain seq x y z
N ILE A 1 6.04 7.77 16.44
CA ILE A 1 5.81 6.59 15.58
C ILE A 1 6.02 6.93 14.10
N VAL A 2 5.14 7.73 13.46
CA VAL A 2 5.24 8.00 12.01
C VAL A 2 6.53 8.77 11.65
N LYS A 3 6.91 9.80 12.41
CA LYS A 3 8.17 10.57 12.23
C LYS A 3 9.45 9.75 12.42
N GLN A 4 9.37 8.58 13.08
CA GLN A 4 10.51 7.68 13.29
C GLN A 4 10.76 6.74 12.11
N ARG A 5 10.02 6.91 10.98
CA ARG A 5 10.17 6.11 9.74
C ARG A 5 9.93 4.61 9.91
N LEU A 6 9.19 4.22 10.95
CA LEU A 6 8.91 2.83 11.28
C LEU A 6 7.81 2.19 10.43
N LEU A 7 7.03 3.04 9.74
CA LEU A 7 5.92 2.64 8.89
C LEU A 7 6.31 2.80 7.42
N LYS A 8 6.13 1.74 6.66
CA LYS A 8 6.29 1.74 5.21
C LYS A 8 4.95 1.50 4.55
N VAL A 9 4.64 2.32 3.55
CA VAL A 9 3.50 2.11 2.65
C VAL A 9 4.06 1.77 1.28
N ASP A 10 3.70 0.60 0.75
CA ASP A 10 4.23 0.01 -0.49
C ASP A 10 5.78 0.00 -0.53
N GLY A 11 6.40 -0.37 0.59
CA GLY A 11 7.85 -0.42 0.75
C GLY A 11 8.54 0.94 0.93
N LYS A 12 7.83 2.06 0.80
CA LYS A 12 8.38 3.41 1.01
C LYS A 12 8.07 3.90 2.43
N ALA A 13 9.09 4.33 3.16
CA ALA A 13 8.91 4.92 4.49
C ALA A 13 8.07 6.20 4.38
N ARG A 14 6.97 6.26 5.14
CA ARG A 14 6.10 7.44 5.21
C ARG A 14 6.17 8.04 6.61
N THR A 15 6.45 9.34 6.64
CA THR A 15 6.56 10.13 7.89
C THR A 15 5.36 11.03 8.12
N ASP A 16 4.56 11.27 7.09
CA ASP A 16 3.34 12.06 7.17
C ASP A 16 2.18 11.21 7.70
N ALA A 17 1.46 11.74 8.70
CA ALA A 17 0.30 11.11 9.29
C ALA A 17 -0.96 11.28 8.43
N THR A 18 -1.01 12.31 7.58
CA THR A 18 -2.13 12.57 6.66
C THR A 18 -1.90 11.98 5.26
N TYR A 19 -0.89 11.11 5.12
CA TYR A 19 -0.63 10.45 3.85
C TYR A 19 -1.83 9.58 3.43
N PRO A 20 -2.37 9.75 2.21
CA PRO A 20 -3.53 8.98 1.77
C PRO A 20 -3.12 7.53 1.51
N ALA A 21 -3.55 6.61 2.38
CA ALA A 21 -3.48 5.18 2.15
C ALA A 21 -4.81 4.68 1.58
N GLY A 22 -4.75 3.88 0.52
CA GLY A 22 -5.91 3.48 -0.26
C GLY A 22 -6.13 1.98 -0.33
N PHE A 23 -7.15 1.60 -1.10
CA PHE A 23 -7.48 0.20 -1.37
C PHE A 23 -6.30 -0.52 -2.04
N MET A 24 -6.00 -1.73 -1.55
CA MET A 24 -4.87 -2.60 -1.94
C MET A 24 -3.46 -2.14 -1.52
N ASP A 25 -3.31 -1.01 -0.83
CA ASP A 25 -2.00 -0.60 -0.33
C ASP A 25 -1.49 -1.55 0.76
N VAL A 26 -0.18 -1.76 0.77
CA VAL A 26 0.50 -2.60 1.76
C VAL A 26 1.16 -1.72 2.80
N ILE A 27 0.76 -1.88 4.06
CA ILE A 27 1.38 -1.25 5.22
C ILE A 27 2.29 -2.27 5.90
N SER A 28 3.58 -1.97 5.95
CA SER A 28 4.58 -2.80 6.63
C SER A 28 5.10 -2.09 7.88
N ILE A 29 5.17 -2.82 8.99
CA ILE A 29 5.72 -2.38 10.26
C ILE A 29 7.00 -3.17 10.53
N GLU A 30 8.15 -2.53 10.34
CA GLU A 30 9.45 -3.24 10.40
C GLU A 30 9.79 -3.75 11.79
N LYS A 31 9.37 -3.03 12.84
CA LYS A 31 9.65 -3.42 14.23
C LYS A 31 8.91 -4.68 14.66
N THR A 32 7.71 -4.91 14.12
CA THR A 32 6.87 -6.05 14.49
C THR A 32 6.89 -7.15 13.44
N ASN A 33 7.57 -6.94 12.30
CA ASN A 33 7.55 -7.82 11.13
C ASN A 33 6.12 -8.15 10.65
N GLU A 34 5.19 -7.22 10.84
CA GLU A 34 3.81 -7.39 10.43
C GLU A 34 3.51 -6.60 9.16
N ASN A 35 2.77 -7.23 8.25
CA ASN A 35 2.30 -6.63 7.02
C ASN A 35 0.78 -6.67 6.98
N PHE A 36 0.19 -5.56 6.55
CA PHE A 36 -1.25 -5.38 6.44
C PHE A 36 -1.61 -4.89 5.04
N ARG A 37 -2.75 -5.32 4.53
CA ARG A 37 -3.35 -4.80 3.32
C ARG A 37 -4.66 -4.11 3.64
N LEU A 38 -4.87 -2.93 3.08
CA LEU A 38 -6.16 -2.24 3.19
C LEU A 38 -7.14 -2.85 2.20
N LEU A 39 -8.19 -3.47 2.73
CA LEU A 39 -9.31 -4.02 1.95
C LEU A 39 -10.63 -3.42 2.43
N TYR A 40 -11.66 -3.55 1.59
CA TYR A 40 -13.01 -3.23 2.02
C TYR A 40 -13.64 -4.42 2.73
N ASP A 41 -14.26 -4.15 3.88
CA ASP A 41 -15.19 -5.06 4.53
C ASP A 41 -16.54 -5.07 3.78
N THR A 42 -17.39 -6.05 4.07
CA THR A 42 -18.78 -6.18 3.59
C THR A 42 -19.63 -4.92 3.73
N LYS A 43 -19.29 -4.05 4.68
CA LYS A 43 -19.93 -2.74 4.93
C LYS A 43 -19.22 -1.56 4.25
N ALA A 44 -18.36 -1.80 3.26
CA ALA A 44 -17.58 -0.80 2.52
C ALA A 44 -16.63 0.07 3.38
N ARG A 45 -16.23 -0.41 4.55
CA ARG A 45 -15.23 0.24 5.42
C ARG A 45 -13.85 -0.32 5.16
N PHE A 46 -12.81 0.46 5.41
CA PHE A 46 -11.45 -0.09 5.40
C PHE A 46 -11.24 -1.06 6.56
N ALA A 47 -10.81 -2.27 6.23
CA ALA A 47 -10.36 -3.29 7.15
C ALA A 47 -8.88 -3.61 6.86
N LEU A 48 -8.10 -3.76 7.94
CA LEU A 48 -6.72 -4.17 7.86
C LEU A 48 -6.66 -5.70 7.84
N LYS A 49 -6.29 -6.27 6.69
CA LYS A 49 -6.06 -7.71 6.55
C LYS A 49 -4.58 -7.99 6.79
N LYS A 50 -4.24 -8.83 7.78
CA LYS A 50 -2.86 -9.31 7.96
C LYS A 50 -2.47 -10.21 6.78
N ILE A 51 -1.31 -9.98 6.19
CA ILE A 51 -0.79 -10.72 5.04
C ILE A 51 0.61 -11.27 5.32
N THR A 52 1.04 -12.26 4.53
CA THR A 52 2.39 -12.80 4.62
C THR A 52 3.42 -11.86 3.98
N ALA A 53 4.70 -12.08 4.27
CA ALA A 53 5.79 -11.28 3.68
C ALA A 53 5.90 -11.47 2.16
N GLU A 54 5.48 -12.61 1.62
CA GLU A 54 5.47 -12.86 0.17
C GLU A 54 4.37 -12.06 -0.52
N GLU A 55 3.16 -12.06 0.04
CA GLU A 55 2.04 -11.27 -0.47
C GLU A 55 2.29 -9.77 -0.37
N ALA A 56 3.08 -9.33 0.62
CA ALA A 56 3.46 -7.94 0.80
C ALA A 56 4.36 -7.40 -0.32
N LYS A 57 5.03 -8.26 -1.10
CA LYS A 57 5.92 -7.87 -2.20
C LYS A 57 5.17 -7.29 -3.40
N PHE A 58 3.88 -7.61 -3.54
CA PHE A 58 3.07 -7.18 -4.68
C PHE A 58 1.74 -6.58 -4.25
N LYS A 59 1.12 -5.83 -5.16
CA LYS A 59 -0.27 -5.38 -5.02
C LYS A 59 -0.96 -5.41 -6.37
N LEU A 60 -2.28 -5.64 -6.35
CA LEU A 60 -3.09 -5.59 -7.56
C LEU A 60 -3.55 -4.15 -7.78
N CYS A 61 -3.34 -3.66 -8.99
CA CYS A 61 -3.78 -2.35 -9.44
C CYS A 61 -4.76 -2.52 -10.60
N ARG A 62 -5.81 -1.70 -10.63
CA ARG A 62 -6.70 -1.61 -11.78
C ARG A 62 -6.12 -0.64 -12.80
N VAL A 63 -5.87 -1.11 -14.03
CA VAL A 63 -5.51 -0.25 -15.15
C VAL A 63 -6.71 0.66 -15.47
N LYS A 64 -6.50 1.99 -15.40
CA LYS A 64 -7.56 2.98 -15.65
C LYS A 64 -7.55 3.52 -17.08
N LYS A 65 -6.36 3.68 -17.67
CA LYS A 65 -6.14 4.21 -19.02
C LYS A 65 -4.87 3.61 -19.59
N LEU A 66 -4.84 3.41 -20.90
CA LEU A 66 -3.67 3.06 -21.69
C LEU A 66 -3.39 4.23 -22.63
N LEU A 67 -2.21 4.84 -22.56
CA LEU A 67 -1.85 6.04 -23.31
C LEU A 67 -0.39 5.94 -23.72
N VAL A 68 -0.08 6.35 -24.94
CA VAL A 68 1.31 6.42 -25.42
C VAL A 68 1.96 7.69 -24.89
N GLY A 69 3.01 7.54 -24.10
CA GLY A 69 3.85 8.61 -23.56
C GLY A 69 4.77 9.23 -24.61
N GLN A 70 5.52 10.26 -24.18
CA GLN A 70 6.52 10.90 -25.03
C GLN A 70 7.56 9.87 -25.52
N LYS A 71 8.03 10.04 -26.76
CA LYS A 71 8.94 9.10 -27.45
C LYS A 71 8.32 7.73 -27.79
N GLY A 72 6.99 7.63 -27.88
CA GLY A 72 6.32 6.43 -28.38
C GLY A 72 6.28 5.26 -27.39
N ILE A 73 6.49 5.52 -26.11
CA ILE A 73 6.46 4.50 -25.05
C ILE A 73 4.99 4.21 -24.68
N PRO A 74 4.48 2.98 -24.84
CA PRO A 74 3.09 2.63 -24.54
C PRO A 74 2.75 2.65 -23.05
#